data_AF-A0A2B4T0Y9-F1
#
_entry.id   AF-A0A2B4T0Y9-F1
#
_cell.length_a   1.000
_cell.length_b   1.000
_cell.length_c   1.000
_cell.angle_alpha   90.00
_cell.angle_beta   90.00
_cell.angle_gamma   90.00
#
_symmetry.space_group_name_H-M   'P 1'
#
loop_
_entity.id
_entity.type
_entity.pdbx_description
1 polymer ?
#
loop_
_entity_poly.entity_id
_entity_poly.type
_entity_poly.pdbx_seq_one_letter_code
_entity_poly.pdbx_strand_id
1 'polypeptide(L)'
;MEQIKKKMACLRETLAEAEAKADKAECELREANDRSAKTEEEVSCLTKELQQIEDELDAAESRLSTITEQLKQAEAQADESERVRKVLENRGLADEERSSQFEAKLAEERDRAERAEREYEEIAAKIANLENELEETESRAEEAEESVKNLEEEVTLVGNNLRSLEVSEGEASKREIDYDDKIKRLEAEYTEAEDRANQAEAKVVELEKEIDNLDAELEQSKNEYAKVKEELDATMQELSEM
;
A
#
# COMPACT_ATOMS: atom_id res chain seq x y z
N MET A 1 -42.13 -33.37 -169.45
CA MET A 1 -41.41 -34.33 -168.58
C MET A 1 -40.19 -33.70 -167.89
N GLU A 2 -39.43 -32.82 -168.57
CA GLU A 2 -38.22 -32.19 -168.03
C GLU A 2 -38.49 -31.06 -167.00
N GLN A 3 -39.53 -30.24 -167.20
CA GLN A 3 -39.97 -29.23 -166.23
C GLN A 3 -40.50 -29.83 -164.91
N ILE A 4 -41.14 -31.01 -164.96
CA ILE A 4 -41.63 -31.70 -163.75
C ILE A 4 -40.46 -32.30 -162.96
N LYS A 5 -39.45 -32.86 -163.63
CA LYS A 5 -38.22 -33.33 -162.98
C LYS A 5 -37.43 -32.19 -162.33
N LYS A 6 -37.30 -31.03 -163.00
CA LYS A 6 -36.67 -29.82 -162.42
C LYS A 6 -37.43 -29.29 -161.21
N LYS A 7 -38.76 -29.26 -161.27
CA LYS A 7 -39.61 -28.81 -160.15
C LYS A 7 -39.60 -29.78 -158.98
N MET A 8 -39.57 -31.10 -159.23
CA MET A 8 -39.40 -32.11 -158.17
C MET A 8 -37.99 -32.10 -157.57
N ALA A 9 -36.94 -31.83 -158.36
CA ALA A 9 -35.58 -31.67 -157.84
C ALA A 9 -35.46 -30.42 -156.96
N CYS A 10 -35.98 -29.28 -157.43
CA CYS A 10 -36.05 -28.03 -156.64
C CYS A 10 -36.88 -28.22 -155.36
N LEU A 11 -38.04 -28.89 -155.43
CA LEU A 11 -38.85 -29.17 -154.24
C LEU A 11 -38.14 -30.09 -153.25
N ARG A 12 -37.40 -31.12 -153.71
CA ARG A 12 -36.59 -31.99 -152.84
C ARG A 12 -35.42 -31.25 -152.19
N GLU A 13 -34.78 -30.35 -152.94
CA GLU A 13 -33.68 -29.52 -152.43
C GLU A 13 -34.19 -28.51 -151.39
N THR A 14 -35.32 -27.85 -151.67
CA THR A 14 -35.98 -26.97 -150.68
C THR A 14 -36.51 -27.72 -149.47
N LEU A 15 -36.96 -28.97 -149.64
CA LEU A 15 -37.38 -29.82 -148.53
C LEU A 15 -36.16 -30.21 -147.67
N ALA A 16 -35.07 -30.66 -148.29
CA ALA A 16 -33.83 -30.99 -147.59
C ALA A 16 -33.19 -29.78 -146.90
N GLU A 17 -33.25 -28.58 -147.50
CA GLU A 17 -32.81 -27.34 -146.85
C GLU A 17 -33.73 -26.94 -145.68
N ALA A 18 -35.05 -27.16 -145.80
CA ALA A 18 -35.99 -26.90 -144.73
C ALA A 18 -35.83 -27.91 -143.57
N GLU A 19 -35.63 -29.19 -143.87
CA GLU A 19 -35.31 -30.24 -142.91
C GLU A 19 -33.98 -29.96 -142.21
N ALA A 20 -32.91 -29.62 -142.93
CA ALA A 20 -31.62 -29.25 -142.33
C ALA A 20 -31.70 -27.98 -141.47
N LYS A 21 -32.56 -27.02 -141.82
CA LYS A 21 -32.83 -25.83 -140.98
C LYS A 21 -33.66 -26.18 -139.74
N ALA A 22 -34.62 -27.09 -139.87
CA ALA A 22 -35.40 -27.59 -138.75
C ALA A 22 -34.52 -28.37 -137.76
N ASP A 23 -33.66 -29.27 -138.26
CA ASP A 23 -32.72 -30.04 -137.44
C ASP A 23 -31.72 -29.13 -136.69
N LYS A 24 -31.20 -28.09 -137.36
CA LYS A 24 -30.34 -27.09 -136.71
C LYS A 24 -31.09 -26.29 -135.64
N ALA A 25 -32.30 -25.83 -135.95
CA ALA A 25 -33.13 -25.11 -134.99
C ALA A 25 -33.52 -25.99 -133.79
N GLU A 26 -33.80 -27.28 -134.00
CA GLU A 26 -34.05 -28.25 -132.93
C GLU A 26 -32.80 -28.48 -132.07
N CYS A 27 -31.61 -28.60 -132.68
CA CYS A 27 -30.35 -28.76 -131.96
C CYS A 27 -30.02 -27.51 -131.12
N GLU A 28 -30.16 -26.32 -131.71
CA GLU A 28 -29.96 -25.04 -131.01
C GLU A 28 -30.98 -24.84 -129.87
N LEU A 29 -32.25 -25.21 -130.09
CA LEU A 29 -33.29 -25.19 -129.06
C LEU A 29 -32.94 -26.16 -127.92
N ARG A 30 -32.42 -27.35 -128.23
CA ARG A 30 -32.01 -28.34 -127.23
C ARG A 30 -30.84 -27.85 -126.39
N GLU A 31 -29.81 -27.28 -127.03
CA GLU A 31 -28.67 -26.68 -126.33
C GLU A 31 -29.06 -25.44 -125.50
N ALA A 32 -30.04 -24.67 -125.96
CA ALA A 32 -30.60 -23.54 -125.20
C ALA A 32 -31.39 -24.02 -123.98
N ASN A 33 -32.22 -25.07 -124.14
CA ASN A 33 -32.96 -25.70 -123.05
C ASN A 33 -32.02 -26.33 -122.02
N ASP A 34 -30.98 -27.04 -122.45
CA ASP A 34 -29.98 -27.65 -121.55
C ASP A 34 -29.19 -26.58 -120.78
N ARG A 35 -28.90 -25.43 -121.42
CA ARG A 35 -28.29 -24.28 -120.74
C ARG A 35 -29.25 -23.64 -119.74
N SER A 36 -30.52 -23.44 -120.12
CA SER A 36 -31.56 -22.91 -119.23
C SER A 36 -31.71 -23.79 -117.99
N ALA A 37 -31.80 -25.11 -118.17
CA ALA A 37 -31.93 -26.08 -117.09
C ALA A 37 -30.74 -26.01 -116.11
N LYS A 38 -29.50 -25.93 -116.62
CA LYS A 38 -28.30 -25.76 -115.76
C LYS A 38 -28.34 -24.46 -114.98
N THR A 39 -28.70 -23.35 -115.62
CA THR A 39 -28.79 -22.06 -114.92
C THR A 39 -29.91 -22.03 -113.89
N GLU A 40 -31.05 -22.68 -114.15
CA GLU A 40 -32.14 -22.81 -113.19
C GLU A 40 -31.71 -23.65 -111.98
N GLU A 41 -30.91 -24.70 -112.20
CA GLU A 41 -30.36 -25.54 -111.13
C GLU A 41 -29.32 -24.79 -110.28
N GLU A 42 -28.44 -24.01 -110.91
CA GLU A 42 -27.48 -23.12 -110.22
C GLU A 42 -28.21 -22.03 -109.40
N VAL A 43 -29.22 -21.38 -109.99
CA VAL A 43 -30.05 -20.39 -109.28
C VAL A 43 -30.76 -21.04 -108.10
N SER A 44 -31.29 -22.27 -108.27
CA SER A 44 -31.91 -23.02 -107.17
C SER A 44 -30.92 -23.31 -106.05
N CYS A 45 -29.68 -23.70 -106.37
CA CYS A 45 -28.64 -23.98 -105.39
C CYS A 45 -28.24 -22.70 -104.63
N LEU A 46 -27.93 -21.62 -105.35
CA LEU A 46 -27.56 -20.33 -104.76
C LEU A 46 -28.69 -19.76 -103.90
N THR A 47 -29.95 -19.96 -104.29
CA THR A 47 -31.11 -19.50 -103.50
C THR A 47 -31.19 -20.26 -102.16
N LYS A 48 -30.89 -21.57 -102.15
CA LYS A 48 -30.83 -22.36 -100.92
C LYS A 48 -29.65 -21.97 -100.03
N GLU A 49 -28.48 -21.73 -100.62
CA GLU A 49 -27.30 -21.25 -99.89
C GLU A 49 -27.55 -19.88 -99.27
N LEU A 50 -28.18 -18.96 -100.02
CA LEU A 50 -28.55 -17.63 -99.52
C LEU A 50 -29.50 -17.72 -98.33
N GLN A 51 -30.54 -18.56 -98.41
CA GLN A 51 -31.45 -18.81 -97.29
C GLN A 51 -30.72 -19.37 -96.05
N GLN A 52 -29.79 -20.31 -96.24
CA GLN A 52 -29.01 -20.87 -95.14
C GLN A 52 -28.12 -19.80 -94.46
N ILE A 53 -27.48 -18.94 -95.25
CA ILE A 53 -26.65 -17.86 -94.72
C ILE A 53 -27.51 -16.82 -93.98
N GLU A 54 -28.70 -16.50 -94.49
CA GLU A 54 -29.66 -15.63 -93.79
C GLU A 54 -30.09 -16.23 -92.45
N ASP A 55 -30.45 -17.52 -92.41
CA ASP A 55 -30.82 -18.22 -91.17
C ASP A 55 -29.65 -18.25 -90.17
N GLU A 56 -28.41 -18.45 -90.65
CA GLU A 56 -27.20 -18.41 -89.82
C GLU A 56 -26.90 -17.00 -89.29
N LEU A 57 -27.10 -15.97 -90.11
CA LEU A 57 -26.93 -14.58 -89.72
C LEU A 57 -27.94 -14.19 -88.63
N ASP A 58 -29.23 -14.51 -88.82
CA ASP A 58 -30.29 -14.26 -87.83
C ASP A 58 -30.00 -14.97 -86.50
N ALA A 59 -29.49 -16.21 -86.56
CA ALA A 59 -29.09 -16.96 -85.38
C ALA A 59 -27.86 -16.33 -84.68
N ALA A 60 -26.89 -15.83 -85.44
CA ALA A 60 -25.71 -15.15 -84.92
C ALA A 60 -26.08 -13.81 -84.27
N GLU A 61 -26.95 -13.02 -84.90
CA GLU A 61 -27.45 -11.75 -84.37
C GLU A 61 -28.25 -11.95 -83.08
N SER A 62 -29.10 -12.98 -83.02
CA SER A 62 -29.85 -13.33 -81.81
C SER A 62 -28.91 -13.72 -80.65
N ARG A 63 -27.84 -14.49 -80.94
CA ARG A 63 -26.81 -14.83 -79.95
C ARG A 63 -26.03 -13.59 -79.51
N LEU A 64 -25.64 -12.72 -80.44
CA LEU A 64 -24.90 -11.50 -80.15
C LEU A 64 -25.72 -10.57 -79.25
N SER A 65 -27.00 -10.40 -79.55
CA SER A 65 -27.94 -9.61 -78.73
C SER A 65 -27.99 -10.15 -77.29
N THR A 66 -28.12 -11.47 -77.14
CA THR A 66 -28.15 -12.13 -75.82
C THR A 66 -26.84 -11.93 -75.04
N ILE A 67 -25.69 -12.13 -75.69
CA ILE A 67 -24.37 -11.94 -75.06
C ILE A 67 -24.15 -10.48 -74.68
N THR A 68 -24.60 -9.54 -75.52
CA THR A 68 -24.49 -8.10 -75.23
C THR A 68 -25.30 -7.71 -74.01
N GLU A 69 -26.51 -8.27 -73.86
CA GLU A 69 -27.33 -8.03 -72.67
C GLU A 69 -26.71 -8.64 -71.41
N GLN A 70 -26.15 -9.85 -71.51
CA GLN A 70 -25.42 -10.48 -70.40
C GLN A 70 -24.17 -9.67 -70.00
N LEU A 71 -23.44 -9.13 -70.98
CA LEU A 71 -22.28 -8.28 -70.72
C LEU A 71 -22.67 -7.02 -69.95
N LYS A 72 -23.74 -6.32 -70.37
CA LYS A 72 -24.25 -5.14 -69.67
C LYS A 72 -24.65 -5.45 -68.22
N GLN A 73 -25.28 -6.59 -67.98
CA GLN A 73 -25.65 -7.02 -66.63
C GLN A 73 -24.40 -7.32 -65.78
N ALA A 74 -23.40 -7.98 -66.36
CA ALA A 74 -22.14 -8.26 -65.67
C ALA A 74 -21.36 -6.98 -65.34
N GLU A 75 -21.32 -6.00 -66.25
CA GLU A 75 -20.72 -4.68 -66.04
C GLU A 75 -21.42 -3.94 -64.89
N ALA A 76 -22.75 -3.86 -64.91
CA ALA A 76 -23.52 -3.23 -63.84
C ALA A 76 -23.29 -3.91 -62.47
N GLN A 77 -23.17 -5.24 -62.44
CA GLN A 77 -22.86 -5.98 -61.23
C GLN A 77 -21.43 -5.73 -60.74
N ALA A 78 -20.46 -5.61 -61.65
CA ALA A 78 -19.08 -5.30 -61.34
C ALA A 78 -18.93 -3.88 -60.75
N ASP A 79 -19.61 -2.90 -61.33
CA ASP A 79 -19.63 -1.51 -60.84
C ASP A 79 -20.20 -1.43 -59.41
N GLU A 80 -21.32 -2.11 -59.15
CA GLU A 80 -21.89 -2.14 -57.79
C GLU A 80 -20.98 -2.88 -56.80
N SER A 81 -20.32 -3.96 -57.24
CA SER A 81 -19.35 -4.68 -56.42
C SER A 81 -18.13 -3.80 -56.08
N GLU A 82 -17.65 -3.00 -57.02
CA GLU A 82 -16.56 -2.05 -56.76
C GLU A 82 -16.99 -0.95 -55.78
N ARG A 83 -18.22 -0.44 -55.91
CA ARG A 83 -18.78 0.56 -54.99
C ARG A 83 -18.86 0.00 -53.57
N VAL A 84 -19.37 -1.23 -53.42
CA VAL A 84 -19.44 -1.91 -52.12
C VAL A 84 -18.04 -2.13 -51.55
N ARG A 85 -17.07 -2.55 -52.37
CA ARG A 85 -15.67 -2.73 -51.93
C ARG A 85 -15.09 -1.45 -51.34
N LYS A 86 -15.25 -0.31 -52.02
CA LYS A 86 -14.75 1.00 -51.54
C LYS A 86 -15.39 1.41 -50.22
N VAL A 87 -16.69 1.16 -50.05
CA VAL A 87 -17.38 1.45 -48.78
C VAL A 87 -16.84 0.57 -47.65
N LEU A 88 -16.64 -0.72 -47.90
CA LEU A 88 -16.08 -1.64 -46.90
C LEU A 88 -14.63 -1.30 -46.54
N GLU A 89 -13.83 -0.90 -47.51
CA GLU A 89 -12.44 -0.46 -47.31
C GLU A 89 -12.37 0.79 -46.42
N ASN A 90 -13.15 1.82 -46.74
CA ASN A 90 -13.22 3.04 -45.92
C ASN A 90 -13.71 2.75 -44.50
N ARG A 91 -14.68 1.83 -44.35
CA ARG A 91 -15.15 1.39 -43.04
C ARG A 91 -14.06 0.65 -42.28
N GLY A 92 -13.31 -0.23 -42.94
CA GLY A 92 -12.17 -0.94 -42.37
C GLY A 92 -11.11 0.01 -41.82
N LEU A 93 -10.71 1.01 -42.62
CA LEU A 93 -9.75 2.04 -42.20
C LEU A 93 -10.25 2.83 -40.97
N ALA A 94 -11.53 3.21 -40.96
CA ALA A 94 -12.12 3.94 -39.83
C ALA A 94 -12.29 3.07 -38.57
N ASP A 95 -12.47 1.76 -38.72
CA ASP A 95 -12.51 0.80 -37.62
C ASP A 95 -11.09 0.55 -37.07
N GLU A 96 -10.07 0.44 -37.93
CA GLU A 96 -8.66 0.33 -37.55
C GLU A 96 -8.16 1.56 -36.78
N GLU A 97 -8.46 2.76 -37.25
CA GLU A 97 -8.10 4.01 -36.54
C GLU A 97 -8.74 4.05 -35.14
N ARG A 98 -10.02 3.68 -35.05
CA ARG A 98 -10.71 3.59 -33.75
C ARG A 98 -10.10 2.53 -32.84
N SER A 99 -9.73 1.38 -33.38
CA SER A 99 -9.04 0.33 -32.60
C SER A 99 -7.73 0.85 -32.04
N SER A 100 -6.91 1.51 -32.85
CA SER A 100 -5.63 2.10 -32.41
C SER A 100 -5.83 3.15 -31.31
N GLN A 101 -6.86 4.01 -31.42
CA GLN A 101 -7.17 4.98 -30.37
C GLN A 101 -7.58 4.31 -29.05
N PHE A 102 -8.36 3.23 -29.11
CA PHE A 102 -8.75 2.48 -27.91
C PHE A 102 -7.58 1.73 -27.28
N GLU A 103 -6.67 1.18 -28.08
CA GLU A 103 -5.45 0.54 -27.59
C GLU A 103 -4.54 1.55 -26.87
N ALA A 104 -4.37 2.75 -27.43
CA ALA A 104 -3.59 3.81 -26.79
C ALA A 104 -4.21 4.25 -25.45
N LYS A 105 -5.53 4.45 -25.41
CA LYS A 105 -6.23 4.78 -24.16
C LYS A 105 -6.13 3.66 -23.13
N LEU A 106 -6.24 2.41 -23.56
CA LEU A 106 -6.12 1.26 -22.67
C LEU A 106 -4.71 1.17 -22.07
N ALA A 107 -3.66 1.47 -22.86
CA ALA A 107 -2.30 1.53 -22.36
C ALA A 107 -2.13 2.64 -21.32
N GLU A 108 -2.64 3.85 -21.60
CA GLU A 108 -2.57 4.98 -20.67
C GLU A 108 -3.29 4.69 -19.33
N GLU A 109 -4.48 4.10 -19.38
CA GLU A 109 -5.22 3.75 -18.17
C GLU A 109 -4.54 2.62 -17.37
N ARG A 110 -3.90 1.67 -18.05
CA ARG A 110 -3.06 0.65 -17.38
C ARG A 110 -1.87 1.28 -16.66
N ASP A 111 -1.13 2.15 -17.33
CA ASP A 111 -0.01 2.88 -16.72
C ASP A 111 -0.46 3.72 -15.52
N ARG A 112 -1.66 4.32 -15.60
CA ARG A 112 -2.25 5.08 -14.50
C ARG A 112 -2.61 4.18 -13.32
N ALA A 113 -3.21 3.01 -13.58
CA ALA A 113 -3.54 2.04 -12.55
C ALA A 113 -2.27 1.52 -11.85
N GLU A 114 -1.23 1.17 -12.60
CA GLU A 114 0.05 0.72 -12.03
C GLU A 114 0.73 1.79 -11.16
N ARG A 115 0.69 3.07 -11.58
CA ARG A 115 1.20 4.17 -10.75
C ARG A 115 0.43 4.31 -9.45
N ALA A 116 -0.90 4.24 -9.51
CA ALA A 116 -1.73 4.30 -8.32
C ALA A 116 -1.46 3.11 -7.38
N GLU A 117 -1.31 1.89 -7.91
CA GLU A 117 -0.96 0.71 -7.10
C GLU A 117 0.38 0.88 -6.38
N ARG A 118 1.41 1.40 -7.05
CA ARG A 118 2.71 1.71 -6.40
C ARG A 118 2.57 2.75 -5.28
N GLU A 119 1.80 3.82 -5.52
CA GLU A 119 1.54 4.82 -4.48
C GLU A 119 0.79 4.23 -3.27
N TYR A 120 -0.18 3.33 -3.52
CA TYR A 120 -0.89 2.62 -2.45
C TYR A 120 0.04 1.72 -1.65
N GLU A 121 0.94 0.96 -2.30
CA GLU A 121 1.93 0.11 -1.64
C GLU A 121 2.89 0.93 -0.77
N GLU A 122 3.37 2.08 -1.27
CA GLU A 122 4.24 2.98 -0.50
C GLU A 122 3.52 3.57 0.73
N ILE A 123 2.26 3.98 0.57
CA ILE A 123 1.46 4.50 1.69
C ILE A 123 1.20 3.39 2.72
N ALA A 124 0.85 2.18 2.28
CA ALA A 124 0.63 1.05 3.17
C ALA A 124 1.88 0.70 3.98
N ALA A 125 3.06 0.71 3.34
CA ALA A 125 4.34 0.50 4.02
C ALA A 125 4.64 1.59 5.06
N LYS A 126 4.35 2.87 4.74
CA LYS A 126 4.49 3.98 5.69
C LYS A 126 3.54 3.84 6.89
N ILE A 127 2.30 3.44 6.66
CA ILE A 127 1.32 3.20 7.72
C ILE A 127 1.83 2.09 8.66
N ALA A 128 2.26 0.96 8.11
CA ALA A 128 2.79 -0.15 8.91
C ALA A 128 4.00 0.26 9.77
N ASN A 129 4.90 1.09 9.24
CA ASN A 129 6.03 1.61 10.03
C ASN A 129 5.55 2.54 11.15
N LEU A 130 4.61 3.44 10.88
CA LEU A 130 4.06 4.34 11.89
C LEU A 130 3.27 3.59 12.98
N GLU A 131 2.57 2.52 12.62
CA GLU A 131 1.89 1.65 13.58
C GLU A 131 2.89 0.97 14.52
N ASN A 132 4.01 0.46 14.00
CA ASN A 132 5.07 -0.12 14.82
C ASN A 132 5.73 0.94 15.73
N GLU A 133 6.04 2.13 15.20
CA GLU A 133 6.60 3.22 16.01
C GLU A 133 5.63 3.66 17.12
N LEU A 134 4.32 3.68 16.83
CA LEU A 134 3.30 3.98 17.82
C LEU A 134 3.29 2.93 18.93
N GLU A 135 3.27 1.64 18.60
CA GLU A 135 3.28 0.54 19.58
C GLU A 135 4.52 0.59 20.49
N GLU A 136 5.70 0.89 19.93
CA GLU A 136 6.93 1.09 20.71
C GLU A 136 6.81 2.29 21.66
N THR A 137 6.22 3.41 21.21
CA THR A 137 6.02 4.59 22.06
C THR A 137 4.99 4.37 23.15
N GLU A 138 3.92 3.61 22.87
CA GLU A 138 2.90 3.24 23.85
C GLU A 138 3.49 2.35 24.93
N SER A 139 4.22 1.30 24.56
CA SER A 139 4.90 0.42 25.53
C SER A 139 5.86 1.20 26.45
N ARG A 140 6.63 2.15 25.90
CA ARG A 140 7.52 3.01 26.70
C ARG A 140 6.76 3.95 27.63
N ALA A 141 5.59 4.43 27.22
CA ALA A 141 4.75 5.27 28.06
C ALA A 141 4.18 4.45 29.23
N GLU A 142 3.71 3.23 28.98
CA GLU A 142 3.24 2.31 30.02
C GLU A 142 4.32 2.00 31.07
N GLU A 143 5.54 1.69 30.64
CA GLU A 143 6.68 1.47 31.56
C GLU A 143 7.01 2.71 32.41
N ALA A 144 6.92 3.90 31.81
CA ALA A 144 7.14 5.16 32.51
C ALA A 144 6.02 5.43 33.53
N GLU A 145 4.76 5.16 33.19
CA GLU A 145 3.61 5.28 34.10
C GLU A 145 3.74 4.33 35.29
N GLU A 146 4.14 3.08 35.06
CA GLU A 146 4.39 2.12 36.14
C GLU A 146 5.52 2.61 37.07
N SER A 147 6.61 3.13 36.48
CA SER A 147 7.72 3.70 37.25
C SER A 147 7.30 4.90 38.10
N VAL A 148 6.47 5.79 37.55
CA VAL A 148 5.91 6.94 38.29
C VAL A 148 5.06 6.45 39.45
N LYS A 149 4.17 5.49 39.22
CA LYS A 149 3.32 4.92 40.27
C LYS A 149 4.14 4.32 41.41
N ASN A 150 5.19 3.56 41.10
CA ASN A 150 6.09 2.98 42.09
C ASN A 150 6.80 4.07 42.93
N LEU A 151 7.25 5.14 42.27
CA LEU A 151 7.87 6.29 42.96
C LEU A 151 6.86 7.04 43.84
N GLU A 152 5.61 7.22 43.39
CA GLU A 152 4.54 7.81 44.19
C GLU A 152 4.28 6.99 45.47
N GLU A 153 4.22 5.66 45.34
CA GLU A 153 4.07 4.75 46.49
C GLU A 153 5.27 4.87 47.45
N GLU A 154 6.51 4.91 46.94
CA GLU A 154 7.70 5.09 47.78
C GLU A 154 7.70 6.43 48.52
N VAL A 155 7.33 7.53 47.85
CA VAL A 155 7.22 8.86 48.47
C VAL A 155 6.20 8.84 49.61
N THR A 156 5.06 8.17 49.44
CA THR A 156 4.07 8.06 50.52
C THR A 156 4.60 7.28 51.71
N LEU A 157 5.34 6.19 51.49
CA LEU A 157 5.96 5.39 52.54
C LEU A 157 7.02 6.18 53.30
N VAL A 158 7.93 6.85 52.58
CA VAL A 158 8.97 7.71 53.17
C VAL A 158 8.33 8.84 53.97
N GLY A 159 7.27 9.47 53.45
CA GLY A 159 6.53 10.51 54.16
C GLY A 159 5.91 10.02 55.46
N ASN A 160 5.36 8.80 55.48
CA ASN A 160 4.84 8.19 56.71
C ASN A 160 5.95 7.88 57.72
N ASN A 161 7.08 7.33 57.26
CA ASN A 161 8.23 7.04 58.12
C ASN A 161 8.82 8.31 58.73
N LEU A 162 8.93 9.40 57.95
CA LEU A 162 9.42 10.68 58.44
C LEU A 162 8.52 11.22 59.55
N ARG A 163 7.20 11.21 59.38
CA ARG A 163 6.26 11.62 60.44
C ARG A 163 6.43 10.80 61.72
N SER A 164 6.63 9.48 61.61
CA SER A 164 6.87 8.63 62.77
C SER A 164 8.20 8.96 63.46
N LEU A 165 9.25 9.25 62.69
CA LEU A 165 10.55 9.69 63.21
C LEU A 165 10.46 11.04 63.91
N GLU A 166 9.75 12.02 63.32
CA GLU A 166 9.52 13.34 63.92
C GLU A 166 8.80 13.23 65.28
N VAL A 167 7.80 12.34 65.38
CA VAL A 167 7.13 12.07 66.67
C VAL A 167 8.11 11.46 67.68
N SER A 168 8.90 10.47 67.26
CA SER A 168 9.88 9.81 68.14
C SER A 168 10.98 10.76 68.62
N GLU A 169 11.47 11.63 67.74
CA GLU A 169 12.42 12.70 68.06
C GLU A 169 11.82 13.68 69.08
N GLY A 170 10.58 14.11 68.87
CA GLY A 170 9.87 14.98 69.82
C GLY A 170 9.70 14.35 71.20
N GLU A 171 9.43 13.05 71.28
CA GLU A 171 9.39 12.31 72.56
C GLU A 171 10.77 12.15 73.20
N ALA A 172 11.82 11.93 72.41
CA ALA A 172 13.19 11.87 72.91
C ALA A 172 13.65 13.22 73.47
N SER A 173 13.34 14.32 72.78
CA SER A 173 13.64 15.68 73.24
C SER A 173 12.92 16.02 74.55
N LYS A 174 11.64 15.64 74.71
CA LYS A 174 10.94 15.79 76.00
C LYS A 174 11.63 15.03 77.13
N ARG A 175 12.04 13.79 76.88
CA ARG A 175 12.79 12.99 77.86
C ARG A 175 14.12 13.62 78.23
N GLU A 176 14.83 14.20 77.25
CA GLU A 176 16.08 14.92 77.47
C GLU A 176 15.87 16.12 78.42
N ILE A 177 14.84 16.92 78.20
CA ILE A 177 14.47 18.04 79.08
C ILE A 177 14.15 17.54 80.49
N ASP A 178 13.33 16.50 80.62
CA ASP A 178 12.97 15.93 81.92
C ASP A 178 14.19 15.41 82.69
N TYR A 179 15.14 14.79 81.99
CA TYR A 179 16.38 14.32 82.58
C TYR A 179 17.30 15.48 82.99
N ASP A 180 17.42 16.53 82.17
CA ASP A 180 18.20 17.73 82.50
C ASP A 180 17.64 18.43 83.76
N ASP A 181 16.32 18.58 83.86
CA ASP A 181 15.66 19.13 85.05
C ASP A 181 15.84 18.24 86.29
N LYS A 182 15.90 16.92 86.10
CA LYS A 182 16.21 15.99 87.20
C LYS A 182 17.67 16.10 87.63
N ILE A 183 18.61 16.21 86.70
CA ILE A 183 20.04 16.39 86.97
C ILE A 183 20.24 17.66 87.78
N LYS A 184 19.70 18.81 87.32
CA LYS A 184 19.80 20.09 88.05
C LYS A 184 19.28 20.02 89.48
N ARG A 185 18.16 19.32 89.71
CA ARG A 185 17.63 19.09 91.06
C ARG A 185 18.56 18.24 91.91
N LEU A 186 19.06 17.14 91.37
CA LEU A 186 20.00 16.26 92.07
C LEU A 186 21.32 16.97 92.38
N GLU A 187 21.81 17.84 91.48
CA GLU A 187 22.99 18.67 91.71
C GLU A 187 22.78 19.67 92.85
N ALA A 188 21.60 20.30 92.92
CA ALA A 188 21.25 21.19 94.02
C ALA A 188 21.17 20.45 95.37
N GLU A 189 20.51 19.28 95.39
CA GLU A 189 20.44 18.43 96.59
C GLU A 189 21.82 17.93 97.02
N TYR A 190 22.67 17.54 96.07
CA TYR A 190 24.06 17.15 96.33
C TYR A 190 24.85 18.30 96.95
N THR A 191 24.75 19.50 96.39
CA THR A 191 25.44 20.69 96.92
C THR A 191 24.98 21.02 98.34
N GLU A 192 23.67 20.96 98.62
CA GLU A 192 23.15 21.20 99.97
C GLU A 192 23.63 20.12 100.97
N ALA A 193 23.68 18.85 100.53
CA ALA A 193 24.20 17.76 101.34
C ALA A 193 25.70 17.92 101.61
N GLU A 194 26.47 18.36 100.62
CA GLU A 194 27.91 18.65 100.71
C GLU A 194 28.16 19.83 101.68
N ASP A 195 27.41 20.93 101.56
CA ASP A 195 27.49 22.05 102.50
C ASP A 195 27.16 21.63 103.94
N ARG A 196 26.14 20.79 104.12
CA ARG A 196 25.78 20.24 105.44
C ARG A 196 26.88 19.35 105.99
N ALA A 197 27.50 18.52 105.16
CA ALA A 197 28.63 17.68 105.56
C ALA A 197 29.84 18.55 105.98
N ASN A 198 30.18 19.57 105.18
CA ASN A 198 31.26 20.52 105.49
C ASN A 198 31.01 21.26 106.82
N GLN A 199 29.77 21.68 107.09
CA GLN A 199 29.41 22.30 108.37
C GLN A 199 29.54 21.33 109.55
N ALA A 200 29.13 20.06 109.37
CA ALA A 200 29.28 19.04 110.38
C ALA A 200 30.76 18.74 110.67
N GLU A 201 31.60 18.63 109.63
CA GLU A 201 33.05 18.47 109.77
C GLU A 201 33.69 19.66 110.50
N ALA A 202 33.33 20.90 110.15
CA ALA A 202 33.83 22.08 110.86
C ALA A 202 33.46 22.07 112.35
N LYS A 203 32.23 21.65 112.68
CA LYS A 203 31.77 21.52 114.07
C LYS A 203 32.48 20.40 114.82
N VAL A 204 32.82 19.29 114.15
CA VAL A 204 33.66 18.23 114.73
C VAL A 204 35.02 18.80 115.12
N VAL A 205 35.68 19.56 114.23
CA VAL A 205 36.98 20.19 114.55
C VAL A 205 36.89 21.18 115.71
N GLU A 206 35.80 21.96 115.79
CA GLU A 206 35.57 22.88 116.91
C GLU A 206 35.41 22.12 118.24
N LEU A 207 34.58 21.08 118.25
CA LEU A 207 34.37 20.23 119.42
C LEU A 207 35.65 19.47 119.83
N GLU A 208 36.45 19.00 118.87
CA GLU A 208 37.76 18.38 119.16
C GLU A 208 38.68 19.38 119.87
N LYS A 209 38.71 20.64 119.42
CA LYS A 209 39.49 21.68 120.09
C LYS A 209 38.96 22.03 121.48
N GLU A 210 37.64 22.01 121.66
CA GLU A 210 37.03 22.22 122.98
C GLU A 210 37.36 21.06 123.92
N ILE A 211 37.36 19.82 123.43
CA ILE A 211 37.83 18.64 124.17
C ILE A 211 39.30 18.82 124.56
N ASP A 212 40.18 19.19 123.63
CA ASP A 212 41.61 19.41 123.94
C ASP A 212 41.81 20.49 125.02
N ASN A 213 41.03 21.57 124.97
CA ASN A 213 41.08 22.63 125.98
C ASN A 213 40.57 22.13 127.34
N LEU A 214 39.45 21.42 127.36
CA LEU A 214 38.89 20.84 128.59
C LEU A 214 39.83 19.79 129.20
N ASP A 215 40.48 18.97 128.36
CA ASP A 215 41.50 18.01 128.79
C ASP A 215 42.72 18.74 129.39
N ALA A 216 43.15 19.85 128.78
CA ALA A 216 44.23 20.68 129.33
C ALA A 216 43.84 21.35 130.66
N GLU A 217 42.62 21.88 130.80
CA GLU A 217 42.09 22.45 132.04
C GLU A 217 41.95 21.37 133.13
N LEU A 218 41.46 20.19 132.76
CA LEU A 218 41.36 19.04 133.66
C LEU A 218 42.75 18.62 134.16
N GLU A 219 43.75 18.59 133.27
CA GLU A 219 45.12 18.26 133.63
C GLU A 219 45.73 19.33 134.53
N GLN A 220 45.47 20.61 134.26
CA GLN A 220 45.85 21.70 135.16
C GLN A 220 45.18 21.55 136.54
N SER A 221 43.88 21.29 136.59
CA SER A 221 43.14 21.09 137.83
C SER A 221 43.64 19.86 138.60
N LYS A 222 43.98 18.76 137.91
CA LYS A 222 44.64 17.59 138.52
C LYS A 222 46.01 17.94 139.09
N ASN A 223 46.81 18.73 138.39
CA ASN A 223 48.12 19.19 138.86
C ASN A 223 47.98 20.12 140.08
N GLU A 224 47.01 21.02 140.08
CA GLU A 224 46.69 21.87 141.24
C GLU A 224 46.18 21.04 142.41
N TYR A 225 45.28 20.07 142.17
CA TYR A 225 44.83 19.13 143.19
C TYR A 225 45.99 18.29 143.75
N ALA A 226 46.91 17.84 142.90
CA ALA A 226 48.11 17.11 143.32
C ALA A 226 49.01 17.98 144.21
N LYS A 227 49.21 19.25 143.86
CA LYS A 227 49.95 20.21 144.71
C LYS A 227 49.25 20.46 146.03
N VAL A 228 47.95 20.72 146.03
CA VAL A 228 47.16 20.92 147.26
C VAL A 228 47.16 19.64 148.10
N LYS A 229 47.14 18.47 147.47
CA LYS A 229 47.26 17.19 148.16
C LYS A 229 48.66 16.99 148.74
N GLU A 230 49.73 17.34 148.04
CA GLU A 230 51.09 17.35 148.60
C GLU A 230 51.21 18.35 149.76
N GLU A 231 50.64 19.54 149.66
CA GLU A 231 50.57 20.52 150.75
C GLU A 231 49.73 20.01 151.93
N LEU A 232 48.63 19.28 151.66
CA LEU A 232 47.82 18.63 152.68
C LEU A 232 48.57 17.47 153.34
N ASP A 233 49.24 16.63 152.56
CA ASP A 233 50.04 15.51 153.06
C ASP A 233 51.23 16.06 153.86
N ALA A 234 51.88 17.14 153.42
CA ALA A 234 52.93 17.85 154.15
C ALA A 234 52.42 18.47 155.46
N THR A 235 51.25 19.13 155.46
CA THR A 235 50.64 19.66 156.69
C THR A 235 50.13 18.56 157.62
N MET A 236 49.66 17.42 157.10
CA MET A 236 49.36 16.24 157.90
C MET A 236 50.64 15.62 158.48
N GLN A 237 51.75 15.63 157.74
CA GLN A 237 53.06 15.21 158.23
C GLN A 237 53.55 16.14 159.35
N GLU A 238 53.43 17.46 159.17
CA GLU A 238 53.75 18.47 160.20
C GLU A 238 52.84 18.31 161.45
N LEU A 239 51.57 17.94 161.28
CA LEU A 239 50.66 17.61 162.38
C LEU A 239 50.99 16.26 163.06
N SER A 240 51.63 15.33 162.35
CA SER A 240 52.07 14.04 162.91
C SER A 240 53.44 14.11 163.59
N GLU A 241 54.22 15.16 163.30
CA GLU A 241 55.49 15.48 163.94
C GLU A 241 55.35 16.47 165.12
N MET A 242 54.11 16.90 165.45
CA MET A 242 53.71 17.60 166.68
C MET A 242 53.07 16.66 167.71
#